data_AF-E6LQR5-F1
#
_entry.id   AF-E6LQR5-F1
#
_cell.length_a   1.000
_cell.length_b   1.000
_cell.length_c   1.000
_cell.angle_alpha   90.00
_cell.angle_beta   90.00
_cell.angle_gamma   90.00
#
_symmetry.space_group_name_H-M   'P 1'
#
loop_
_entity.id
_entity.type
_entity.pdbx_description
1 polymer ?
#
loop_
_entity_poly.entity_id
_entity_poly.type
_entity_poly.pdbx_seq_one_letter_code
_entity_poly.pdbx_strand_id
1 'polypeptide(L)'
;MMIISISACMAGAVCGDHCSPISDTTIMASAGAQSNHINHVNTQLPYAMLVAAVSFVSYIIAAFVKNVAISLITAIVLMVGVLFIIKKVTSKENSKQGVAHIA
;
A
#
# COMPACT_ATOMS: atom_id res chain seq x y z
N MET A 1 -8.66 0.90 22.92
CA MET A 1 -9.59 0.96 21.78
C MET A 1 -9.60 2.33 21.13
N MET A 2 -9.87 3.42 21.87
CA MET A 2 -9.83 4.79 21.33
C MET A 2 -8.57 5.12 20.51
N ILE A 3 -7.38 4.80 21.03
CA ILE A 3 -6.10 5.05 20.34
C ILE A 3 -6.04 4.32 18.99
N ILE A 4 -6.45 3.04 18.94
CA ILE A 4 -6.41 2.21 17.73
C ILE A 4 -7.39 2.75 16.68
N SER A 5 -8.58 3.18 17.11
CA SER A 5 -9.58 3.78 16.22
C SER A 5 -9.09 5.11 15.62
N ILE A 6 -8.49 5.99 16.43
CA ILE A 6 -7.91 7.24 15.94
C ILE A 6 -6.76 6.98 14.97
N SER A 7 -5.87 6.03 15.29
CA SER A 7 -4.77 5.64 14.40
C SER A 7 -5.28 5.07 13.07
N ALA A 8 -6.32 4.22 13.10
CA ALA A 8 -6.91 3.66 11.89
C ALA A 8 -7.55 4.75 11.02
N CYS A 9 -8.29 5.70 11.62
CA CYS A 9 -8.86 6.84 10.89
C CYS A 9 -7.77 7.74 10.29
N MET A 10 -6.70 8.03 11.04
CA MET A 10 -5.55 8.80 10.52
C MET A 10 -4.85 8.09 9.37
N ALA A 11 -4.62 6.78 9.48
CA ALA A 11 -4.02 6.00 8.39
C ALA A 11 -4.91 6.00 7.13
N GLY A 12 -6.23 5.95 7.29
CA GLY A 12 -7.18 6.05 6.18
C GLY A 12 -7.19 7.43 5.52
N ALA A 13 -7.15 8.50 6.32
CA ALA A 13 -7.09 9.87 5.82
C ALA A 13 -5.82 10.11 4.98
N VAL A 14 -4.66 9.62 5.44
CA VAL A 14 -3.38 9.71 4.72
C VAL A 14 -3.43 8.93 3.39
N CYS A 15 -3.97 7.70 3.41
CA CYS A 15 -4.14 6.94 2.17
C CYS A 15 -5.05 7.67 1.17
N GLY A 16 -6.09 8.35 1.65
CA GLY A 16 -7.02 9.14 0.84
C GLY A 16 -6.36 10.35 0.19
N ASP A 17 -5.47 11.06 0.89
CA ASP A 17 -4.77 12.22 0.34
C ASP A 17 -3.86 11.84 -0.84
N HIS A 18 -3.17 10.70 -0.73
CA HIS A 18 -2.25 10.20 -1.76
C HIS A 18 -2.96 9.62 -3.00
N CYS A 19 -4.16 9.06 -2.83
CA CYS A 19 -4.93 8.49 -3.95
C CYS A 19 -5.78 9.53 -4.68
N SER A 20 -6.01 10.69 -4.07
CA SER A 20 -6.99 11.64 -4.57
C SER A 20 -6.36 12.58 -5.61
N PRO A 21 -6.90 12.64 -6.84
CA PRO A 21 -6.47 13.57 -7.89
C PRO A 21 -6.92 15.02 -7.64
N ILE A 22 -7.47 15.32 -6.48
CA ILE A 22 -7.85 16.69 -6.10
C ILE A 22 -7.12 17.16 -4.83
N SER A 23 -6.29 16.31 -4.23
CA SER A 23 -5.51 16.69 -3.04
C SER A 23 -4.39 17.65 -3.42
N ASP A 24 -4.19 18.71 -2.64
CA ASP A 24 -3.13 19.69 -2.82
C ASP A 24 -1.73 19.02 -2.86
N THR A 25 -1.54 17.97 -2.06
CA THR A 25 -0.30 17.17 -2.01
C THR A 25 -0.03 16.47 -3.34
N THR A 26 -1.07 15.86 -3.92
CA THR A 26 -1.01 15.15 -5.20
C THR A 26 -0.77 16.10 -6.38
N ILE A 27 -1.42 17.27 -6.36
CA ILE A 27 -1.25 18.31 -7.39
C ILE A 27 0.20 18.82 -7.38
N MET A 28 0.73 19.17 -6.21
CA MET A 28 2.12 19.63 -6.07
C MET A 28 3.13 18.53 -6.44
N ALA A 29 2.91 17.28 -6.02
CA ALA A 29 3.79 16.15 -6.36
C ALA A 29 3.83 15.86 -7.87
N SER A 30 2.69 15.96 -8.54
CA SER A 30 2.59 15.78 -10.00
C SER A 30 3.30 16.90 -10.77
N ALA A 31 3.16 18.15 -10.31
CA ALA A 31 3.80 19.32 -10.90
C ALA A 31 5.33 19.27 -10.72
N GLY A 32 5.81 18.87 -9.54
CA GLY A 32 7.24 18.66 -9.28
C GLY A 32 7.87 17.54 -10.11
N ALA A 33 7.08 16.51 -10.46
CA ALA A 33 7.50 15.41 -11.33
C ALA A 33 7.35 15.70 -12.84
N GLN A 34 6.89 16.90 -13.22
CA GLN A 34 6.62 17.31 -14.60
C GLN A 34 5.78 16.28 -15.38
N SER A 35 4.84 15.64 -14.68
CA SER A 35 4.03 14.53 -15.19
C SER A 35 2.58 14.95 -15.33
N ASN A 36 1.85 14.34 -16.27
CA ASN A 36 0.40 14.53 -16.37
C ASN A 36 -0.23 14.09 -15.04
N HIS A 37 -0.94 15.01 -14.38
CA HIS A 37 -1.48 14.82 -13.02
C HIS A 37 -2.32 13.53 -12.87
N ILE A 38 -3.15 13.22 -13.86
CA ILE A 38 -3.97 12.01 -13.87
C ILE A 38 -3.11 10.75 -13.99
N ASN A 39 -2.02 10.79 -14.78
CA ASN A 39 -1.10 9.66 -14.91
C ASN A 39 -0.31 9.43 -13.62
N HIS A 40 0.07 10.49 -12.92
CA HIS A 40 0.73 10.41 -11.61
C HIS A 40 -0.13 9.73 -10.55
N VAL A 41 -1.45 9.96 -10.57
CA VAL A 41 -2.39 9.31 -9.65
C VAL A 41 -2.67 7.87 -10.06
N ASN A 42 -2.87 7.61 -11.35
CA ASN A 42 -3.13 6.26 -11.84
C ASN A 42 -2.00 5.27 -11.54
N THR A 43 -0.75 5.74 -11.51
CA THR A 43 0.38 4.90 -11.09
C THR A 43 0.45 4.70 -9.58
N GLN A 44 -0.08 5.63 -8.76
CA GLN A 44 -0.10 5.54 -7.30
C GLN A 44 -1.24 4.68 -6.74
N LEU A 45 -2.41 4.70 -7.37
CA LEU A 45 -3.58 3.90 -6.98
C LEU A 45 -3.27 2.42 -6.71
N PRO A 46 -2.57 1.68 -7.60
CA PRO A 46 -2.29 0.26 -7.35
C PRO A 46 -1.40 0.03 -6.13
N TYR A 47 -0.44 0.92 -5.85
CA TYR A 47 0.40 0.83 -4.64
C TYR A 47 -0.40 1.16 -3.39
N ALA A 48 -1.18 2.23 -3.43
CA ALA A 48 -1.95 2.68 -2.29
C ALA A 48 -3.07 1.68 -1.90
N MET A 49 -3.72 1.05 -2.88
CA MET A 49 -4.70 -0.02 -2.64
C MET A 49 -4.07 -1.22 -1.94
N LEU A 50 -2.83 -1.58 -2.28
CA LEU A 50 -2.11 -2.66 -1.61
C LEU A 50 -1.81 -2.32 -0.16
N VAL A 51 -1.28 -1.11 0.09
CA VAL A 51 -0.98 -0.62 1.44
C VAL A 51 -2.26 -0.53 2.27
N ALA A 52 -3.37 -0.07 1.69
CA ALA A 52 -4.68 0.01 2.34
C ALA A 52 -5.16 -1.38 2.78
N ALA A 53 -5.06 -2.39 1.90
CA ALA A 53 -5.45 -3.77 2.23
C ALA A 53 -4.59 -4.36 3.37
N VAL A 54 -3.27 -4.17 3.31
CA VAL A 54 -2.32 -4.62 4.35
C VAL A 54 -2.59 -3.93 5.69
N SER A 55 -2.84 -2.62 5.66
CA SER A 55 -3.16 -1.81 6.83
C SER A 55 -4.47 -2.26 7.48
N PHE A 56 -5.51 -2.51 6.69
CA PHE A 56 -6.81 -3.00 7.17
C PHE A 56 -6.67 -4.30 7.97
N VAL A 57 -5.94 -5.29 7.43
CA VAL A 57 -5.68 -6.56 8.12
C VAL A 57 -4.84 -6.35 9.38
N SER A 58 -3.83 -5.48 9.32
CA SER A 58 -2.95 -5.19 10.45
C SER A 58 -3.71 -4.54 11.61
N TYR A 59 -4.63 -3.62 11.34
CA TYR A 59 -5.46 -2.98 12.36
C TYR A 59 -6.48 -3.93 13.00
N ILE A 60 -6.99 -4.90 12.25
CA ILE A 60 -7.83 -5.97 12.83
C ILE A 60 -7.01 -6.78 13.84
N ILE A 61 -5.79 -7.18 13.49
CA ILE A 61 -4.89 -7.92 14.39
C ILE A 61 -4.53 -7.06 15.63
N ALA A 62 -4.24 -5.77 15.42
CA ALA A 62 -3.94 -4.82 16.48
C ALA A 62 -5.07 -4.71 17.53
N ALA A 63 -6.33 -4.80 17.09
CA ALA A 63 -7.50 -4.73 17.96
C ALA A 63 -7.56 -5.91 18.95
N PHE A 64 -7.07 -7.10 18.58
CA PHE A 64 -7.05 -8.28 19.46
C PHE A 64 -5.83 -8.31 20.40
N VAL A 65 -4.64 -7.94 19.90
CA VAL A 65 -3.38 -8.09 20.66
C VAL A 65 -3.22 -7.02 21.75
N LYS A 66 -3.77 -5.81 21.57
CA LYS A 66 -3.74 -4.67 22.52
C LYS A 66 -2.35 -4.22 23.02
N ASN A 67 -1.27 -4.77 22.48
CA ASN A 67 0.11 -4.38 22.76
C ASN A 67 0.73 -3.67 21.54
N VAL A 68 1.15 -2.43 21.73
CA VAL A 68 1.66 -1.54 20.67
C VAL A 68 2.91 -2.09 19.99
N ALA A 69 3.86 -2.63 20.77
CA ALA A 69 5.12 -3.13 20.22
C ALA A 69 4.91 -4.37 19.34
N ILE A 70 4.04 -5.29 19.78
CA ILE A 70 3.71 -6.51 19.02
C ILE A 70 2.91 -6.18 17.77
N SER A 71 1.98 -5.22 17.87
CA SER A 71 1.21 -4.72 16.72
C SER A 71 2.11 -4.09 15.64
N LEU A 72 3.18 -3.40 16.04
CA LEU A 72 4.11 -2.78 15.10
C LEU A 72 4.95 -3.83 14.37
N ILE A 73 5.51 -4.79 15.12
CA ILE A 73 6.32 -5.87 14.54
C ILE A 73 5.49 -6.71 13.57
N THR A 74 4.26 -7.06 13.97
CA THR A 74 3.35 -7.85 13.11
C THR A 74 2.98 -7.10 11.83
N ALA A 75 2.72 -5.80 11.88
CA ALA A 75 2.46 -5.00 10.69
C ALA A 75 3.66 -4.94 9.73
N ILE A 76 4.88 -4.77 10.25
CA ILE A 76 6.11 -4.77 9.46
C ILE A 76 6.32 -6.13 8.79
N VAL A 77 6.19 -7.22 9.55
CA VAL A 77 6.34 -8.58 9.03
C VAL A 77 5.30 -8.88 7.95
N LEU A 78 4.04 -8.44 8.14
CA LEU A 78 2.96 -8.64 7.18
C LEU A 78 3.23 -7.86 5.88
N MET A 79 3.64 -6.60 5.97
CA MET A 79 4.02 -5.79 4.81
C MET A 79 5.19 -6.41 4.04
N VAL A 80 6.27 -6.79 4.73
CA VAL A 80 7.42 -7.44 4.11
C VAL A 80 7.00 -8.77 3.45
N GLY A 81 6.19 -9.57 4.14
CA GLY A 81 5.64 -10.82 3.61
C GLY A 81 4.85 -10.63 2.31
N VAL A 82 3.99 -9.61 2.24
CA VAL A 82 3.24 -9.27 1.03
C VAL A 82 4.18 -8.86 -0.11
N LEU A 83 5.21 -8.06 0.15
CA LEU A 83 6.21 -7.70 -0.86
C LEU A 83 6.95 -8.94 -1.41
N PHE A 84 7.30 -9.91 -0.55
CA PHE A 84 7.89 -11.17 -0.98
C PHE A 84 6.93 -12.01 -1.84
N ILE A 85 5.63 -12.03 -1.50
CA ILE A 85 4.60 -12.71 -2.29
C ILE A 85 4.50 -12.07 -3.68
N ILE A 86 4.39 -10.74 -3.77
CA ILE A 86 4.34 -10.02 -5.06
C ILE A 86 5.59 -10.36 -5.87
N LYS A 87 6.78 -10.24 -5.28
CA LYS A 87 8.04 -10.57 -5.96
C LYS A 87 8.05 -12.00 -6.50
N LYS A 88 7.55 -12.96 -5.73
CA LYS A 88 7.47 -14.37 -6.15
C LYS A 88 6.45 -14.60 -7.26
N VAL A 89 5.28 -13.94 -7.19
CA VAL A 89 4.24 -14.01 -8.22
C VAL A 89 4.73 -13.38 -9.53
N THR A 90 5.27 -12.17 -9.49
CA THR A 90 5.82 -11.46 -10.66
C THR A 90 7.02 -12.20 -11.26
N SER A 91 7.92 -12.78 -10.44
CA SER A 91 9.06 -13.57 -10.94
C SER A 91 8.61 -14.86 -11.64
N LYS A 92 7.57 -15.52 -11.12
CA LYS A 92 6.98 -16.73 -11.74
C LYS A 92 6.30 -16.43 -13.07
N GLU A 93 5.70 -15.25 -13.21
CA GLU A 93 5.05 -14.81 -14.44
C GLU A 93 6.06 -14.47 -15.55
N ASN A 94 7.15 -13.77 -15.21
CA ASN A 94 8.27 -13.52 -16.13
C ASN A 94 8.90 -14.83 -16.63
N SER A 95 9.02 -15.84 -15.78
CA SER A 95 9.52 -17.16 -16.19
C SER A 95 8.55 -17.90 -17.13
N LYS A 96 7.22 -17.69 -17.02
CA LYS A 96 6.24 -18.30 -17.93
C LYS A 96 6.18 -17.60 -19.29
N GLN A 97 6.24 -16.27 -19.33
CA GLN A 97 6.30 -15.51 -20.59
C GLN A 97 7.60 -15.77 -21.36
N GLY A 98 8.72 -15.91 -20.64
CA GLY A 98 10.00 -16.29 -21.25
C GLY A 98 9.96 -17.64 -21.96
N VAL A 99 9.21 -18.63 -21.46
CA VAL A 99 9.06 -19.94 -22.11
C VAL A 99 8.07 -19.90 -23.29
N ALA A 100 7.00 -19.10 -23.19
CA ALA A 100 5.99 -18.99 -24.25
C ALA A 100 6.46 -18.24 -25.51
N HIS A 101 7.54 -17.44 -25.43
CA HIS A 101 8.12 -16.77 -26.60
C HIS A 101 9.23 -17.60 -27.27
N ILE A 102 9.66 -18.71 -26.67
CA ILE A 102 10.72 -19.59 -27.21
C ILE A 102 10.13 -20.91 -27.76
N ALA A 103 8.86 -21.23 -27.44
CA ALA A 103 8.11 -22.38 -27.96
C ALA A 103 7.23 -21.99 -29.16
#